data_AF-A0A087H8Z5-F1
#
_entry.id   AF-A0A087H8Z5-F1
#
_cell.length_a   1.000
_cell.length_b   1.000
_cell.length_c   1.000
_cell.angle_alpha   90.00
_cell.angle_beta   90.00
_cell.angle_gamma   90.00
#
_symmetry.space_group_name_H-M   'P 1'
#
loop_
_entity.id
_entity.type
_entity.pdbx_description
1 polymer ?
#
loop_
_entity_poly.entity_id
_entity_poly.type
_entity_poly.pdbx_seq_one_letter_code
_entity_poly.pdbx_strand_id
1 'polypeptide(L)'
;MATPTVRTVASYNTHQEHSIDFFGNELIVTVTSSPTVISRWLSNVRNSNCRPYSSHPPVVGVGVQWTPAGFHSNPPPNSFYSDQLSGSYYSDQHSGNYSDQQSGNYYDDEPQASNYYADPPPGSYYEDPSPGNYYTSPPSRSYVDPPPDTLQLCIGNRCLIIKLSHCNRIPNDLRSFLTDPQTTFVGVWNGQDARKLAQSLHRLEIGELHDIRNYVADSEGRSLRSCSFEVIVEECLGYYGVRLDPEISMSDWSVYSLFDEQILQASLDAYVCSELGVWARLWEV
;
A
#
# COMPACT_ATOMS: atom_id res chain seq x y z
N MET A 1 -7.67 21.98 7.44
CA MET A 1 -8.75 21.21 6.80
C MET A 1 -8.95 19.93 7.60
N ALA A 2 -10.18 19.42 7.69
CA ALA A 2 -10.45 18.21 8.46
C ALA A 2 -9.84 16.99 7.73
N THR A 3 -9.24 16.08 8.48
CA THR A 3 -8.75 14.80 7.94
C THR A 3 -9.95 14.02 7.38
N PRO A 4 -9.84 13.42 6.17
CA PRO A 4 -10.89 12.55 5.65
C PRO A 4 -11.24 11.48 6.68
N THR A 5 -12.52 11.41 7.06
CA THR A 5 -12.99 10.46 8.07
C THR A 5 -13.80 9.37 7.38
N VAL A 6 -13.38 8.13 7.55
CA VAL A 6 -14.15 6.96 7.08
C VAL A 6 -15.23 6.65 8.10
N ARG A 7 -16.47 6.51 7.63
CA ARG A 7 -17.59 6.08 8.45
C ARG A 7 -18.25 4.87 7.83
N THR A 8 -18.27 3.76 8.55
CA THR A 8 -19.09 2.60 8.14
C THR A 8 -20.57 2.97 8.26
N VAL A 9 -21.28 2.92 7.14
CA VAL A 9 -22.71 3.28 7.04
C VAL A 9 -23.58 2.04 7.15
N ALA A 10 -23.15 0.94 6.54
CA ALA A 10 -23.85 -0.33 6.60
C ALA A 10 -22.87 -1.50 6.56
N SER A 11 -23.22 -2.58 7.25
CA SER A 11 -22.46 -3.83 7.25
C SER A 11 -23.41 -4.99 6.96
N TYR A 12 -23.18 -5.67 5.85
CA TYR A 12 -23.94 -6.83 5.41
C TYR A 12 -23.04 -8.06 5.37
N ASN A 13 -23.65 -9.26 5.34
CA ASN A 13 -22.90 -10.52 5.20
C ASN A 13 -22.09 -10.62 3.89
N THR A 14 -22.38 -9.78 2.90
CA THR A 14 -21.78 -9.83 1.56
C THR A 14 -20.89 -8.65 1.22
N HIS A 15 -21.05 -7.53 1.91
CA HIS A 15 -20.33 -6.29 1.64
C HIS A 15 -20.47 -5.32 2.81
N GLN A 16 -19.59 -4.33 2.85
CA GLN A 16 -19.69 -3.18 3.73
C GLN A 16 -19.82 -1.93 2.87
N GLU A 17 -20.55 -0.95 3.39
CA GLU A 17 -20.68 0.37 2.78
C GLU A 17 -20.11 1.42 3.73
N HIS A 18 -19.25 2.27 3.20
CA HIS A 18 -18.59 3.35 3.92
C HIS A 18 -18.90 4.68 3.23
N SER A 19 -18.96 5.74 4.02
CA SER A 19 -19.04 7.12 3.57
C SER A 19 -17.76 7.82 3.98
N ILE A 20 -17.12 8.46 3.01
CA ILE A 20 -15.89 9.23 3.18
C ILE A 20 -16.19 10.67 2.77
N ASP A 21 -15.96 11.60 3.68
CA ASP A 21 -16.00 13.03 3.35
C ASP A 21 -14.67 13.45 2.73
N PHE A 22 -14.70 13.77 1.44
CA PHE A 22 -13.57 14.25 0.68
C PHE A 22 -13.79 15.71 0.28
N PHE A 23 -13.25 16.63 1.09
CA PHE A 23 -13.37 18.09 0.89
C PHE A 23 -14.81 18.58 0.74
N GLY A 24 -15.75 17.99 1.49
CA GLY A 24 -17.18 18.33 1.43
C GLY A 24 -17.97 17.49 0.43
N ASN A 25 -17.33 16.61 -0.33
CA ASN A 25 -17.98 15.67 -1.22
C ASN A 25 -18.07 14.29 -0.56
N GLU A 26 -19.29 13.76 -0.47
CA GLU A 26 -19.52 12.42 0.07
C GLU A 26 -19.21 11.35 -0.99
N LEU A 27 -18.14 10.58 -0.74
CA LEU A 27 -17.76 9.40 -1.51
C LEU A 27 -18.33 8.14 -0.84
N ILE A 28 -19.15 7.40 -1.57
CA ILE A 28 -19.75 6.14 -1.12
C ILE A 28 -18.87 4.99 -1.59
N VAL A 29 -18.35 4.20 -0.65
CA VAL A 29 -17.43 3.09 -0.91
C VAL A 29 -18.11 1.77 -0.57
N THR A 30 -18.23 0.89 -1.55
CA THR A 30 -18.69 -0.49 -1.35
C THR A 30 -17.49 -1.43 -1.33
N VAL A 31 -17.26 -2.13 -0.22
CA VAL A 31 -16.20 -3.14 -0.09
C VAL A 31 -16.81 -4.54 -0.16
N THR A 32 -16.39 -5.37 -1.10
CA THR A 32 -16.99 -6.69 -1.30
C THR A 32 -16.05 -7.71 -1.94
N SER A 33 -16.29 -9.00 -1.68
CA SER A 33 -15.79 -10.12 -2.50
C SER A 33 -16.93 -10.87 -3.19
N SER A 34 -18.18 -10.41 -3.04
CA SER A 34 -19.39 -11.08 -3.51
C SER A 34 -19.62 -10.82 -5.00
N PRO A 35 -19.66 -11.86 -5.86
CA PRO A 35 -19.90 -11.70 -7.30
C PRO A 35 -21.23 -10.99 -7.58
N THR A 36 -22.25 -11.26 -6.76
CA THR A 36 -23.59 -10.67 -6.90
C THR A 36 -23.57 -9.16 -6.62
N VAL A 37 -22.81 -8.72 -5.62
CA VAL A 37 -22.68 -7.29 -5.30
C VAL A 37 -21.91 -6.58 -6.40
N ILE A 38 -20.84 -7.20 -6.91
CA ILE A 38 -20.05 -6.67 -8.05
C ILE A 38 -20.95 -6.50 -9.28
N SER A 39 -21.65 -7.55 -9.74
CA SER A 39 -22.55 -7.48 -10.89
C SER A 39 -23.66 -6.43 -10.69
N ARG A 40 -24.21 -6.31 -9.49
CA ARG A 40 -25.23 -5.28 -9.17
C ARG A 40 -24.65 -3.88 -9.28
N TRP A 41 -23.47 -3.63 -8.72
CA TRP A 41 -22.80 -2.33 -8.79
C TRP A 41 -22.53 -1.95 -10.25
N LEU A 42 -21.98 -2.85 -11.06
CA LEU A 42 -21.72 -2.63 -12.49
C LEU A 42 -23.01 -2.37 -13.29
N SER A 43 -24.08 -3.09 -12.98
CA SER A 43 -25.39 -2.85 -13.61
C SER A 43 -25.93 -1.46 -13.28
N ASN A 44 -25.76 -1.00 -12.03
CA ASN A 44 -26.16 0.34 -11.62
C ASN A 44 -25.36 1.43 -12.33
N VAL A 45 -24.05 1.22 -12.52
CA VAL A 45 -23.18 2.12 -13.30
C VAL A 45 -23.69 2.22 -14.74
N ARG A 46 -23.90 1.09 -15.42
CA ARG A 46 -24.44 1.07 -16.79
C ARG A 46 -25.80 1.76 -16.89
N ASN A 47 -26.73 1.44 -16.00
CA ASN A 47 -28.09 2.01 -16.02
C ASN A 47 -28.11 3.51 -15.70
N SER A 48 -27.18 4.00 -14.86
CA SER A 48 -27.09 5.42 -14.52
C SER A 48 -26.47 6.23 -15.64
N ASN A 49 -25.47 5.67 -16.33
CA ASN A 49 -24.77 6.31 -17.43
C ASN A 49 -25.52 6.23 -18.77
N CYS A 50 -26.42 5.27 -18.95
CA CYS A 50 -27.35 5.22 -20.08
C CYS A 50 -28.48 6.26 -19.99
N ARG A 51 -28.43 7.21 -19.04
CA ARG A 51 -29.39 8.32 -18.99
C ARG A 51 -29.06 9.34 -20.08
N PRO A 52 -30.06 9.89 -20.78
CA PRO A 52 -29.89 10.88 -21.87
C PRO A 52 -29.30 12.23 -21.43
N TYR A 53 -28.80 12.35 -20.20
CA TYR A 53 -28.27 13.56 -19.59
C TYR A 53 -26.79 13.44 -19.18
N SER A 54 -26.13 12.30 -19.42
CA SER A 54 -24.66 12.24 -19.21
C SER A 54 -23.98 13.10 -20.27
N SER A 55 -23.17 14.06 -19.86
CA SER A 55 -22.45 14.98 -20.75
C SER A 55 -21.31 14.27 -21.51
N HIS A 56 -20.89 13.10 -21.04
CA HIS A 56 -19.82 12.30 -21.63
C HIS A 56 -19.99 10.79 -21.34
N PRO A 57 -19.29 9.91 -22.09
CA PRO A 57 -19.16 8.49 -21.76
C PRO A 57 -18.56 8.26 -20.36
N PRO A 58 -18.73 7.07 -19.76
CA PRO A 58 -18.20 6.76 -18.44
C PRO A 58 -16.67 6.90 -18.38
N VAL A 59 -16.19 7.69 -17.42
CA VAL A 59 -14.78 7.71 -17.01
C VAL A 59 -14.68 6.99 -15.68
N VAL A 60 -13.85 5.96 -15.61
CA VAL A 60 -13.71 5.11 -14.44
C VAL A 60 -12.28 5.16 -13.94
N GLY A 61 -12.12 5.64 -12.72
CA GLY A 61 -10.87 5.56 -11.99
C GLY A 61 -10.58 4.12 -11.56
N VAL A 62 -9.34 3.68 -11.73
CA VAL A 62 -8.87 2.32 -11.46
C VAL A 62 -7.67 2.35 -10.54
N GLY A 63 -7.70 1.51 -9.50
CA GLY A 63 -6.57 1.24 -8.62
C GLY A 63 -6.39 -0.26 -8.40
N VAL A 64 -5.18 -0.67 -8.03
CA VAL A 64 -4.84 -2.06 -7.65
C VAL A 64 -3.88 -2.02 -6.47
N GLN A 65 -4.12 -2.86 -5.46
CA GLN A 65 -3.20 -3.02 -4.31
C GLN A 65 -2.89 -4.50 -4.07
N TRP A 66 -1.70 -4.76 -3.53
CA TRP A 66 -1.22 -6.10 -3.18
C TRP A 66 -0.32 -6.06 -1.95
N THR A 67 -0.30 -7.16 -1.19
CA THR A 67 0.61 -7.36 -0.07
C THR A 67 2.04 -7.57 -0.60
N PRO A 68 3.03 -6.76 -0.18
CA PRO A 68 4.40 -6.89 -0.65
C PRO A 68 5.03 -8.26 -0.32
N ALA A 69 5.89 -8.74 -1.23
CA ALA A 69 6.67 -9.94 -0.99
C ALA A 69 7.61 -9.72 0.21
N GLY A 70 7.44 -10.50 1.27
CA GLY A 70 8.20 -10.34 2.51
C GLY A 70 7.38 -9.83 3.69
N PHE A 71 6.15 -9.32 3.48
CA PHE A 71 5.29 -8.87 4.58
C PHE A 71 5.11 -9.96 5.65
N HIS A 72 4.76 -11.17 5.22
CA HIS A 72 4.62 -12.34 6.11
C HIS A 72 5.95 -13.04 6.45
N SER A 73 7.07 -12.59 5.89
CA SER A 73 8.41 -13.19 6.16
C SER A 73 9.06 -12.63 7.42
N ASN A 74 8.50 -11.58 8.00
CA ASN A 74 8.90 -11.08 9.31
C ASN A 74 8.14 -11.86 10.38
N PRO A 75 8.81 -12.74 11.17
CA PRO A 75 8.17 -13.30 12.35
C PRO A 75 7.80 -12.16 13.31
N PRO A 76 6.70 -12.27 14.06
CA PRO A 76 6.41 -11.31 15.12
C PRO A 76 7.61 -11.26 16.08
N PRO A 77 7.94 -10.09 16.65
CA PRO A 77 8.96 -10.03 17.70
C PRO A 77 8.54 -10.96 18.82
N ASN A 78 9.36 -11.97 19.10
CA ASN A 78 9.09 -13.02 20.10
C ASN A 78 8.50 -12.42 21.39
N SER A 79 7.25 -12.78 21.68
CA SER A 79 6.69 -12.69 23.02
C SER A 79 7.40 -13.70 23.92
N PHE A 80 8.41 -13.24 24.66
CA PHE A 80 9.01 -14.02 25.74
C PHE A 80 8.05 -14.10 26.93
N TYR A 81 7.16 -15.09 26.92
CA TYR A 81 6.62 -15.70 28.12
C TYR A 81 6.38 -17.18 27.85
N SER A 82 7.34 -18.02 28.26
CA SER A 82 7.12 -19.27 29.00
C SER A 82 8.35 -20.17 28.90
N ASP A 83 9.34 -19.97 29.76
CA ASP A 83 10.24 -21.06 30.13
C ASP A 83 9.72 -21.66 31.44
N GLN A 84 9.04 -22.79 31.33
CA GLN A 84 8.92 -23.74 32.42
C GLN A 84 9.66 -25.02 32.05
N LEU A 85 10.63 -25.34 32.91
CA LEU A 85 11.09 -26.67 33.30
C LEU A 85 11.96 -27.46 32.30
N SER A 86 13.27 -27.40 32.56
CA SER A 86 14.08 -28.61 32.64
C SER A 86 15.09 -28.45 33.77
N GLY A 87 14.70 -28.93 34.95
CA GLY A 87 15.58 -29.01 36.11
C GLY A 87 16.56 -30.15 35.95
N SER A 88 17.85 -29.83 35.99
CA SER A 88 18.91 -30.78 36.29
C SER A 88 19.51 -30.42 37.65
N TYR A 89 19.30 -31.32 38.60
CA TYR A 89 19.97 -31.35 39.89
C TYR A 89 21.49 -31.27 39.73
N TYR A 90 22.13 -30.36 40.45
CA TYR A 90 23.30 -30.67 41.29
C TYR A 90 23.39 -29.63 42.40
N SER A 91 23.49 -30.13 43.63
CA SER A 91 23.73 -29.41 44.87
C SER A 91 25.14 -28.83 44.91
N ASP A 92 25.31 -27.66 45.52
CA ASP A 92 26.17 -27.57 46.69
C ASP A 92 26.03 -26.25 47.45
N GLN A 93 26.17 -26.39 48.76
CA GLN A 93 25.99 -25.42 49.82
C GLN A 93 27.17 -24.44 49.86
N HIS A 94 26.91 -23.14 50.03
CA HIS A 94 27.43 -22.42 51.20
C HIS A 94 26.86 -21.01 51.37
N SER A 95 26.58 -20.74 52.64
CA SER A 95 26.07 -19.51 53.24
C SER A 95 27.06 -18.36 53.14
N GLY A 96 26.56 -17.13 53.05
CA GLY A 96 27.38 -15.94 53.23
C GLY A 96 26.60 -14.65 53.01
N ASN A 97 26.02 -14.13 54.09
CA ASN A 97 25.59 -12.73 54.21
C ASN A 97 26.74 -11.80 53.82
N TYR A 98 26.47 -10.68 53.14
CA TYR A 98 26.65 -9.34 53.71
C TYR A 98 26.18 -8.26 52.73
N SER A 99 25.82 -7.15 53.36
CA SER A 99 25.02 -6.02 52.95
C SER A 99 25.79 -4.92 52.20
N ASP A 100 24.96 -4.04 51.63
CA ASP A 100 25.11 -2.59 51.50
C ASP A 100 25.77 -1.97 50.26
N GLN A 101 24.90 -1.19 49.61
CA GLN A 101 25.12 -0.12 48.67
C GLN A 101 25.67 1.12 49.38
N GLN A 102 26.51 1.90 48.68
CA GLN A 102 26.60 3.36 48.71
C GLN A 102 27.36 3.78 47.43
N SER A 103 26.78 4.50 46.47
CA SER A 103 26.29 5.90 46.44
C SER A 103 27.39 6.95 46.18
N GLY A 104 27.17 7.78 45.16
CA GLY A 104 27.74 9.13 44.99
C GLY A 104 28.77 9.22 43.84
N ASN A 105 28.45 9.82 42.68
CA ASN A 105 28.22 11.24 42.33
C ASN A 105 29.48 11.95 41.79
N TYR A 106 29.50 12.09 40.46
CA TYR A 106 29.75 13.28 39.62
C TYR A 106 30.76 14.40 40.01
N TYR A 107 31.62 14.68 39.01
CA TYR A 107 32.30 15.92 38.55
C TYR A 107 33.15 16.73 39.54
N ASP A 108 34.21 17.44 39.20
CA ASP A 108 35.24 17.52 38.13
C ASP A 108 36.20 18.61 38.69
N ASP A 109 37.52 18.47 38.54
CA ASP A 109 38.42 19.64 38.44
C ASP A 109 39.83 19.24 37.98
N GLU A 110 40.29 19.93 36.93
CA GLU A 110 41.59 19.95 36.24
C GLU A 110 42.75 20.49 37.13
N PRO A 111 44.07 20.55 36.73
CA PRO A 111 44.59 20.88 35.39
C PRO A 111 45.92 20.24 34.89
N GLN A 112 46.12 20.39 33.58
CA GLN A 112 47.35 20.56 32.76
C GLN A 112 48.75 20.03 33.21
N ALA A 113 49.40 19.24 32.34
CA ALA A 113 50.58 19.66 31.55
C ALA A 113 51.17 18.53 30.66
N SER A 114 51.41 18.91 29.39
CA SER A 114 52.32 18.40 28.35
C SER A 114 53.23 17.18 28.60
N ASN A 115 53.26 16.24 27.64
CA ASN A 115 54.51 15.80 26.99
C ASN A 115 54.25 15.08 25.65
N TYR A 116 55.12 15.38 24.69
CA TYR A 116 55.12 14.94 23.29
C TYR A 116 55.81 13.57 23.08
N TYR A 117 55.43 12.92 21.95
CA TYR A 117 56.09 11.87 21.13
C TYR A 117 56.23 10.43 21.66
N ALA A 118 55.60 9.48 20.94
CA ALA A 118 56.28 8.39 20.24
C ALA A 118 55.33 7.66 19.26
N ASP A 119 55.73 7.58 17.98
CA ASP A 119 55.14 6.69 16.97
C ASP A 119 55.47 5.20 17.26
N PRO A 120 54.56 4.24 17.00
CA PRO A 120 54.91 2.83 17.01
C PRO A 120 55.55 2.37 15.67
N PRO A 121 56.47 1.39 15.71
CA PRO A 121 57.32 1.01 14.57
C PRO A 121 56.62 0.08 13.55
N PRO A 122 57.19 -0.09 12.34
CA PRO A 122 56.51 -0.76 11.23
C PRO A 122 56.79 -2.27 11.14
N GLY A 123 55.75 -3.03 10.80
CA GLY A 123 55.82 -4.18 9.88
C GLY A 123 56.20 -5.56 10.43
N SER A 124 55.25 -6.50 10.43
CA SER A 124 55.52 -7.91 10.13
C SER A 124 54.43 -8.46 9.21
N TYR A 125 54.83 -8.81 8.00
CA TYR A 125 54.00 -9.41 6.96
C TYR A 125 53.55 -10.81 7.40
N TYR A 126 52.24 -11.05 7.43
CA TYR A 126 51.67 -12.40 7.36
C TYR A 126 50.88 -12.51 6.06
N GLU A 127 51.23 -13.53 5.29
CA GLU A 127 50.69 -13.86 3.97
C GLU A 127 49.19 -14.22 4.04
N ASP A 128 48.47 -13.76 3.02
CA ASP A 128 47.03 -13.96 2.80
C ASP A 128 46.71 -15.46 2.51
N PRO A 129 45.88 -16.14 3.31
CA PRO A 129 45.39 -17.46 2.92
C PRO A 129 44.33 -17.30 1.83
N SER A 130 44.62 -17.89 0.66
CA SER A 130 43.76 -17.87 -0.54
C SER A 130 42.27 -18.07 -0.23
N PRO A 131 41.35 -17.33 -0.88
CA PRO A 131 39.94 -17.43 -0.59
C PRO A 131 39.40 -18.78 -1.07
N GLY A 132 39.16 -19.67 -0.11
CA GLY A 132 38.41 -20.90 -0.32
C GLY A 132 37.00 -20.59 -0.81
N ASN A 133 36.62 -21.22 -1.92
CA ASN A 133 35.31 -21.16 -2.55
C ASN A 133 34.19 -21.71 -1.64
N TYR A 134 33.71 -20.91 -0.69
CA TYR A 134 32.46 -21.18 0.04
C TYR A 134 31.60 -19.92 0.20
N TYR A 135 31.35 -19.24 -0.90
CA TYR A 135 30.08 -18.52 -1.06
C TYR A 135 29.30 -19.24 -2.13
N THR A 136 28.71 -20.39 -1.78
CA THR A 136 27.55 -20.87 -2.52
C THR A 136 26.53 -19.76 -2.39
N SER A 137 26.32 -19.01 -3.48
CA SER A 137 25.26 -18.00 -3.53
C SER A 137 23.99 -18.66 -3.01
N PRO A 138 23.27 -18.04 -2.06
CA PRO A 138 21.98 -18.59 -1.66
C PRO A 138 21.16 -18.77 -2.95
N PRO A 139 20.45 -19.91 -3.11
CA PRO A 139 19.66 -20.13 -4.31
C PRO A 139 18.78 -18.90 -4.47
N SER A 140 18.74 -18.34 -5.69
CA SER A 140 17.87 -17.24 -6.04
C SER A 140 16.47 -17.57 -5.51
N ARG A 141 16.09 -16.99 -4.37
CA ARG A 141 14.70 -17.04 -3.92
C ARG A 141 13.94 -16.43 -5.07
N SER A 142 13.21 -17.24 -5.83
CA SER A 142 12.26 -16.74 -6.79
C SER A 142 11.27 -15.94 -5.97
N TYR A 143 11.48 -14.63 -5.88
CA TYR A 143 10.49 -13.73 -5.33
C TYR A 143 9.28 -13.86 -6.25
N VAL A 144 8.33 -14.70 -5.83
CA VAL A 144 7.06 -14.85 -6.52
C VAL A 144 6.43 -13.48 -6.49
N ASP A 145 6.18 -12.92 -7.67
CA ASP A 145 5.50 -11.64 -7.79
C ASP A 145 4.12 -11.75 -7.11
N PRO A 146 3.83 -10.95 -6.08
CA PRO A 146 2.59 -11.12 -5.31
C PRO A 146 1.37 -10.89 -6.21
N PRO A 147 0.32 -11.71 -6.06
CA PRO A 147 -0.93 -11.50 -6.80
C PRO A 147 -1.61 -10.21 -6.34
N PRO A 148 -2.53 -9.65 -7.16
CA PRO A 148 -3.34 -8.52 -6.73
C PRO A 148 -4.34 -8.96 -5.64
N ASP A 149 -4.41 -8.21 -4.54
CA ASP A 149 -5.33 -8.48 -3.44
C ASP A 149 -6.64 -7.73 -3.60
N THR A 150 -6.58 -6.54 -4.20
CA THR A 150 -7.74 -5.68 -4.41
C THR A 150 -7.74 -5.04 -5.79
N LEU A 151 -8.94 -4.76 -6.29
CA LEU A 151 -9.20 -3.92 -7.47
C LEU A 151 -10.20 -2.85 -7.08
N GLN A 152 -9.91 -1.59 -7.37
CA GLN A 152 -10.81 -0.47 -7.14
C GLN A 152 -11.35 0.05 -8.45
N LEU A 153 -12.65 0.34 -8.47
CA LEU A 153 -13.34 1.02 -9.58
C LEU A 153 -14.13 2.19 -9.03
N CYS A 154 -13.80 3.41 -9.44
CA CYS A 154 -14.49 4.61 -9.01
C CYS A 154 -15.14 5.31 -10.19
N ILE A 155 -16.39 5.73 -10.01
CA ILE A 155 -17.10 6.56 -10.99
C ILE A 155 -17.95 7.60 -10.26
N GLY A 156 -17.66 8.87 -10.54
CA GLY A 156 -18.21 9.99 -9.78
C GLY A 156 -17.97 9.79 -8.29
N ASN A 157 -19.03 9.85 -7.49
CA ASN A 157 -18.95 9.71 -6.04
C ASN A 157 -19.17 8.28 -5.51
N ARG A 158 -18.97 7.25 -6.36
CA ARG A 158 -19.12 5.84 -5.96
C ARG A 158 -17.86 5.06 -6.27
N CYS A 159 -17.28 4.44 -5.24
CA CYS A 159 -16.15 3.53 -5.36
C CYS A 159 -16.57 2.10 -5.02
N LEU A 160 -16.11 1.13 -5.81
CA LEU A 160 -16.21 -0.29 -5.53
C LEU A 160 -14.81 -0.83 -5.26
N ILE A 161 -14.58 -1.34 -4.06
CA ILE A 161 -13.38 -2.10 -3.70
C ILE A 161 -13.72 -3.58 -3.75
N ILE A 162 -13.13 -4.27 -4.73
CA ILE A 162 -13.24 -5.72 -4.91
C ILE A 162 -12.06 -6.38 -4.20
N LYS A 163 -12.34 -7.17 -3.16
CA LYS A 163 -11.33 -8.00 -2.48
C LYS A 163 -11.05 -9.25 -3.30
N LEU A 164 -10.11 -9.16 -4.25
CA LEU A 164 -9.73 -10.23 -5.18
C LEU A 164 -9.21 -11.47 -4.44
N SER A 165 -8.36 -11.29 -3.43
CA SER A 165 -7.81 -12.39 -2.62
C SER A 165 -8.89 -13.22 -1.91
N HIS A 166 -10.07 -12.63 -1.67
CA HIS A 166 -11.23 -13.28 -1.05
C HIS A 166 -12.33 -13.62 -2.06
N CYS A 167 -12.08 -13.48 -3.35
CA CYS A 167 -13.05 -13.71 -4.41
C CYS A 167 -12.71 -14.99 -5.20
N ASN A 168 -13.40 -16.09 -4.92
CA ASN A 168 -13.13 -17.36 -5.61
C ASN A 168 -13.55 -17.35 -7.09
N ARG A 169 -14.47 -16.46 -7.48
CA ARG A 169 -14.99 -16.37 -8.83
C ARG A 169 -15.36 -14.94 -9.16
N ILE A 170 -14.81 -14.42 -10.26
CA ILE A 170 -15.17 -13.11 -10.78
C ILE A 170 -16.37 -13.23 -11.74
N PRO A 171 -17.39 -12.36 -11.64
CA PRO A 171 -18.51 -12.36 -12.58
C PRO A 171 -18.03 -11.96 -13.99
N ASN A 172 -18.63 -12.57 -15.02
CA ASN A 172 -18.31 -12.24 -16.42
C ASN A 172 -18.63 -10.77 -16.73
N ASP A 173 -19.64 -10.19 -16.08
CA ASP A 173 -20.00 -8.78 -16.24
C ASP A 173 -18.83 -7.85 -15.90
N LEU A 174 -17.99 -8.19 -14.90
CA LEU A 174 -16.79 -7.42 -14.58
C LEU A 174 -15.77 -7.50 -15.71
N ARG A 175 -15.55 -8.68 -16.28
CA ARG A 175 -14.61 -8.87 -17.40
C ARG A 175 -15.06 -8.07 -18.62
N SER A 176 -16.35 -8.17 -18.96
CA SER A 176 -16.94 -7.42 -20.07
C SER A 176 -16.95 -5.92 -19.80
N PHE A 177 -17.07 -5.48 -18.55
CA PHE A 177 -16.99 -4.06 -18.19
C PHE A 177 -15.58 -3.52 -18.36
N LEU A 178 -14.57 -4.19 -17.80
CA LEU A 178 -13.16 -3.77 -17.86
C LEU A 178 -12.60 -3.71 -19.29
N THR A 179 -13.25 -4.37 -20.25
CA THR A 179 -12.88 -4.39 -21.67
C THR A 179 -13.88 -3.66 -22.56
N ASP A 180 -14.81 -2.91 -21.97
CA ASP A 180 -15.83 -2.16 -22.71
C ASP A 180 -15.20 -0.94 -23.42
N PRO A 181 -15.19 -0.89 -24.76
CA PRO A 181 -14.60 0.21 -25.50
C PRO A 181 -15.38 1.52 -25.37
N GLN A 182 -16.57 1.51 -24.76
CA GLN A 182 -17.34 2.72 -24.47
C GLN A 182 -16.99 3.31 -23.09
N THR A 183 -16.12 2.66 -22.32
CA THR A 183 -15.69 3.12 -21.00
C THR A 183 -14.22 3.52 -21.05
N THR A 184 -13.93 4.75 -20.61
CA THR A 184 -12.57 5.24 -20.45
C THR A 184 -12.07 4.83 -19.07
N PHE A 185 -11.02 4.02 -19.00
CA PHE A 185 -10.37 3.68 -17.75
C PHE A 185 -9.16 4.58 -17.50
N VAL A 186 -9.01 5.04 -16.25
CA VAL A 186 -7.97 6.00 -15.87
C VAL A 186 -7.34 5.56 -14.55
N GLY A 187 -6.02 5.57 -14.44
CA GLY A 187 -5.31 5.19 -13.22
C GLY A 187 -3.91 5.80 -13.16
N VAL A 188 -3.24 5.72 -12.01
CA VAL A 188 -1.78 5.96 -11.93
C VAL A 188 -1.07 4.66 -12.23
N TRP A 189 -0.92 4.37 -13.53
CA TRP A 189 -0.58 3.01 -13.97
C TRP A 189 0.90 2.84 -14.29
N ASN A 190 1.58 1.90 -13.62
CA ASN A 190 3.01 1.63 -13.87
C ASN A 190 3.25 0.34 -14.69
N GLY A 191 2.21 -0.22 -15.31
CA GLY A 191 2.26 -1.46 -16.10
C GLY A 191 2.39 -2.76 -15.28
N GLN A 192 2.84 -2.68 -14.01
CA GLN A 192 2.84 -3.83 -13.11
C GLN A 192 1.42 -4.27 -12.79
N ASP A 193 0.52 -3.32 -12.57
CA ASP A 193 -0.87 -3.56 -12.21
C ASP A 193 -1.59 -4.38 -13.30
N ALA A 194 -1.42 -4.03 -14.58
CA ALA A 194 -2.00 -4.77 -15.71
C ALA A 194 -1.46 -6.19 -15.76
N ARG A 195 -0.14 -6.34 -15.65
CA ARG A 195 0.50 -7.64 -15.68
C ARG A 195 0.03 -8.51 -14.52
N LYS A 196 -0.09 -7.93 -13.31
CA LYS A 196 -0.58 -8.62 -12.11
C LYS A 196 -2.02 -9.09 -12.27
N LEU A 197 -2.91 -8.22 -12.73
CA LEU A 197 -4.30 -8.58 -12.98
C LEU A 197 -4.43 -9.69 -14.03
N ALA A 198 -3.70 -9.59 -15.14
CA ALA A 198 -3.76 -10.56 -16.24
C ALA A 198 -3.15 -11.93 -15.87
N GLN A 199 -2.06 -11.93 -15.08
CA GLN A 199 -1.36 -13.15 -14.65
C GLN A 199 -1.96 -13.78 -13.37
N SER A 200 -2.84 -13.06 -12.67
CA SER A 200 -3.54 -13.57 -11.49
C SER A 200 -4.46 -14.75 -11.81
N LEU A 201 -4.93 -15.44 -10.76
CA LEU A 201 -5.98 -16.45 -10.85
C LEU A 201 -7.21 -15.94 -11.62
N HIS A 202 -7.54 -14.65 -11.46
CA HIS A 202 -8.71 -14.07 -12.08
C HIS A 202 -8.50 -13.68 -13.53
N ARG A 203 -7.27 -13.56 -14.05
CA ARG A 203 -7.00 -13.20 -15.45
C ARG A 203 -7.83 -11.99 -15.91
N LEU A 204 -7.76 -10.92 -15.13
CA LEU A 204 -8.48 -9.69 -15.43
C LEU A 204 -7.66 -8.87 -16.42
N GLU A 205 -8.29 -8.50 -17.52
CA GLU A 205 -7.72 -7.58 -18.50
C GLU A 205 -8.53 -6.30 -18.44
N ILE A 206 -7.81 -5.17 -18.45
CA ILE A 206 -8.39 -3.85 -18.62
C ILE A 206 -8.07 -3.43 -20.04
N GLY A 207 -9.06 -2.90 -20.75
CA GLY A 207 -8.93 -2.41 -22.12
C GLY A 207 -8.03 -1.18 -22.20
N GLU A 208 -8.48 -0.15 -22.89
CA GLU A 208 -7.71 1.09 -22.97
C GLU A 208 -7.71 1.79 -21.61
N LEU A 209 -6.55 1.75 -20.95
CA LEU A 209 -6.31 2.34 -19.64
C LEU A 209 -5.28 3.46 -19.77
N HIS A 210 -5.73 4.68 -19.48
CA HIS A 210 -4.92 5.87 -19.55
C HIS A 210 -4.19 6.09 -18.21
N ASP A 211 -2.86 6.15 -18.27
CA ASP A 211 -2.07 6.66 -17.15
C ASP A 211 -2.27 8.18 -17.06
N ILE A 212 -2.97 8.62 -16.00
CA ILE A 212 -3.38 10.02 -15.84
C ILE A 212 -2.19 10.99 -15.86
N ARG A 213 -1.01 10.53 -15.43
CA ARG A 213 0.23 11.32 -15.41
C ARG A 213 0.63 11.83 -16.79
N ASN A 214 0.14 11.22 -17.87
CA ASN A 214 0.41 11.64 -19.24
C ASN A 214 -0.42 12.83 -19.70
N TYR A 215 -1.48 13.18 -18.95
CA TYR A 215 -2.50 14.14 -19.37
C TYR A 215 -2.63 15.34 -18.42
N VAL A 216 -1.95 15.30 -17.27
CA VAL A 216 -1.98 16.37 -16.28
C VAL A 216 -0.85 17.38 -16.46
N ALA A 217 -1.20 18.65 -16.31
CA ALA A 217 -0.29 19.78 -16.36
C ALA A 217 -0.73 20.84 -15.33
N ASP A 218 0.21 21.67 -14.89
CA ASP A 218 -0.08 22.77 -13.98
C ASP A 218 -0.74 23.97 -14.68
N SER A 219 -1.00 25.02 -13.92
CA SER A 219 -1.60 26.26 -14.43
C SER A 219 -0.77 26.98 -15.51
N GLU A 220 0.53 26.68 -15.63
CA GLU A 220 1.43 27.20 -16.67
C GLU A 220 1.53 26.26 -17.87
N GLY A 221 0.83 25.12 -17.86
CA GLY A 221 0.88 24.10 -18.89
C GLY A 221 2.11 23.20 -18.81
N ARG A 222 2.86 23.22 -17.69
CA ARG A 222 4.02 22.34 -17.48
C ARG A 222 3.53 20.97 -17.07
N SER A 223 4.11 19.93 -17.67
CA SER A 223 3.72 18.54 -17.41
C SER A 223 3.96 18.16 -15.94
N LEU A 224 2.95 17.54 -15.32
CA LEU A 224 3.03 17.00 -13.96
C LEU A 224 3.37 15.50 -13.94
N ARG A 225 3.83 14.93 -15.06
CA ARG A 225 4.07 13.48 -15.22
C ARG A 225 5.02 12.89 -14.17
N SER A 226 6.02 13.66 -13.78
CA SER A 226 7.07 13.24 -12.83
C SER A 226 6.82 13.72 -11.40
N CYS A 227 5.67 14.37 -11.15
CA CYS A 227 5.29 14.85 -9.84
C CYS A 227 4.69 13.72 -8.99
N SER A 228 4.66 13.93 -7.68
CA SER A 228 4.01 12.99 -6.76
C SER A 228 2.49 13.06 -6.89
N PHE A 229 1.80 12.06 -6.35
CA PHE A 229 0.33 12.02 -6.34
C PHE A 229 -0.25 13.25 -5.64
N GLU A 230 0.35 13.63 -4.51
CA GLU A 230 0.00 14.81 -3.71
C GLU A 230 0.03 16.08 -4.57
N VAL A 231 1.14 16.30 -5.27
CA VAL A 231 1.32 17.50 -6.12
C VAL A 231 0.32 17.53 -7.27
N ILE A 232 0.06 16.39 -7.91
CA ILE A 232 -0.94 16.32 -8.99
C ILE A 232 -2.34 16.69 -8.47
N VAL A 233 -2.72 16.16 -7.30
CA VAL A 233 -4.02 16.44 -6.68
C VAL A 233 -4.14 17.92 -6.28
N GLU A 234 -3.08 18.50 -5.71
CA GLU A 234 -3.04 19.89 -5.32
C GLU A 234 -3.15 20.83 -6.53
N GLU A 235 -2.34 20.61 -7.56
CA GLU A 235 -2.31 21.48 -8.75
C GLU A 235 -3.57 21.37 -9.61
N CYS A 236 -4.10 20.15 -9.80
CA CYS A 236 -5.23 19.93 -10.72
C CYS A 236 -6.60 20.06 -10.03
N LEU A 237 -6.73 19.65 -8.77
CA LEU A 237 -8.02 19.62 -8.06
C LEU A 237 -8.11 20.66 -6.93
N GLY A 238 -7.00 21.30 -6.54
CA GLY A 238 -6.96 22.27 -5.45
C GLY A 238 -7.14 21.64 -4.05
N TYR A 239 -6.96 20.33 -3.94
CA TYR A 239 -7.14 19.58 -2.70
C TYR A 239 -5.81 19.38 -1.97
N TYR A 240 -5.60 20.14 -0.90
CA TYR A 240 -4.35 20.11 -0.14
C TYR A 240 -4.33 19.06 0.97
N GLY A 241 -3.16 18.43 1.15
CA GLY A 241 -2.95 17.44 2.20
C GLY A 241 -3.49 16.04 1.88
N VAL A 242 -3.85 15.79 0.62
CA VAL A 242 -4.15 14.44 0.11
C VAL A 242 -2.82 13.72 -0.10
N ARG A 243 -2.62 12.61 0.59
CA ARG A 243 -1.42 11.77 0.45
C ARG A 243 -1.78 10.30 0.56
N LEU A 244 -1.04 9.46 -0.15
CA LEU A 244 -1.09 8.00 0.06
C LEU A 244 0.02 7.65 1.04
N ASP A 245 -0.32 6.97 2.14
CA ASP A 245 0.63 6.64 3.19
C ASP A 245 1.49 5.42 2.75
N PRO A 246 2.83 5.54 2.70
CA PRO A 246 3.68 4.42 2.32
C PRO A 246 3.53 3.21 3.26
N GLU A 247 3.26 3.41 4.55
CA GLU A 247 3.08 2.31 5.50
C GLU A 247 1.81 1.51 5.19
N ILE A 248 0.73 2.21 4.83
CA ILE A 248 -0.52 1.60 4.39
C ILE A 248 -0.36 0.95 3.01
N SER A 249 0.35 1.60 2.10
CA SER A 249 0.67 1.05 0.77
C SER A 249 1.43 -0.28 0.88
N MET A 250 2.33 -0.38 1.85
CA MET A 250 3.14 -1.57 2.12
C MET A 250 2.52 -2.55 3.12
N SER A 251 1.25 -2.36 3.50
CA SER A 251 0.54 -3.19 4.48
C SER A 251 0.03 -4.52 3.88
N ASP A 252 -0.62 -5.34 4.71
CA ASP A 252 -1.31 -6.54 4.26
C ASP A 252 -2.67 -6.21 3.66
N TRP A 253 -2.74 -6.18 2.34
CA TRP A 253 -3.98 -5.99 1.58
C TRP A 253 -4.80 -7.28 1.44
N SER A 254 -4.22 -8.43 1.81
CA SER A 254 -4.90 -9.73 1.80
C SER A 254 -5.77 -9.97 3.03
N VAL A 255 -5.84 -9.02 3.98
CA VAL A 255 -6.67 -9.13 5.19
C VAL A 255 -8.14 -9.32 4.85
N TYR A 256 -8.84 -10.12 5.67
CA TYR A 256 -10.25 -10.42 5.44
C TYR A 256 -11.13 -9.17 5.56
N SER A 257 -10.83 -8.31 6.53
CA SER A 257 -11.47 -7.01 6.73
C SER A 257 -10.41 -5.93 6.56
N LEU A 258 -10.56 -5.09 5.53
CA LEU A 258 -9.68 -3.95 5.31
C LEU A 258 -9.84 -2.95 6.46
N PHE A 259 -8.74 -2.32 6.85
CA PHE A 259 -8.75 -1.22 7.81
C PHE A 259 -9.29 0.06 7.16
N ASP A 260 -9.80 0.99 7.98
CA ASP A 260 -10.36 2.25 7.49
C ASP A 260 -9.31 3.04 6.67
N GLU A 261 -8.04 3.00 7.06
CA GLU A 261 -6.93 3.63 6.33
C GLU A 261 -6.70 3.00 4.96
N GLN A 262 -6.81 1.66 4.85
CA GLN A 262 -6.72 0.94 3.58
C GLN A 262 -7.91 1.27 2.67
N ILE A 263 -9.12 1.31 3.24
CA ILE A 263 -10.35 1.69 2.52
C ILE A 263 -10.23 3.13 2.01
N LEU A 264 -9.77 4.05 2.85
CA LEU A 264 -9.54 5.43 2.49
C LEU A 264 -8.55 5.53 1.34
N GLN A 265 -7.37 4.94 1.48
CA GLN A 265 -6.31 5.03 0.48
C GLN A 265 -6.73 4.44 -0.87
N ALA A 266 -7.30 3.23 -0.87
CA ALA A 266 -7.76 2.57 -2.07
C ALA A 266 -8.88 3.36 -2.77
N SER A 267 -9.79 3.96 -2.00
CA SER A 267 -10.87 4.78 -2.55
C SER A 267 -10.35 6.10 -3.12
N LEU A 268 -9.39 6.73 -2.44
CA LEU A 268 -8.77 7.99 -2.87
C LEU A 268 -8.00 7.83 -4.18
N ASP A 269 -7.20 6.77 -4.29
CA ASP A 269 -6.42 6.46 -5.50
C ASP A 269 -7.32 6.38 -6.74
N ALA A 270 -8.40 5.58 -6.67
CA ALA A 270 -9.35 5.46 -7.76
C ALA A 270 -10.21 6.72 -7.95
N TYR A 271 -10.66 7.39 -6.88
CA TYR A 271 -11.49 8.59 -6.98
C TYR A 271 -10.77 9.74 -7.68
N VAL A 272 -9.53 10.03 -7.26
CA VAL A 272 -8.71 11.07 -7.89
C VAL A 272 -8.49 10.78 -9.37
N CYS A 273 -8.21 9.52 -9.73
CA CYS A 273 -8.05 9.15 -11.14
C CYS A 273 -9.32 9.37 -11.96
N SER A 274 -10.49 9.06 -11.41
CA SER A 274 -11.78 9.34 -12.04
C SER A 274 -11.98 10.84 -12.25
N GLU A 275 -11.78 11.66 -11.22
CA GLU A 275 -11.98 13.11 -11.27
C GLU A 275 -11.00 13.78 -12.24
N LEU A 276 -9.72 13.41 -12.20
CA LEU A 276 -8.70 13.92 -13.11
C LEU A 276 -8.97 13.48 -14.55
N GLY A 277 -9.43 12.25 -14.76
CA GLY A 277 -9.85 11.77 -16.07
C GLY A 277 -11.01 12.57 -16.65
N VAL A 278 -11.96 12.98 -15.78
CA VAL A 278 -13.05 13.86 -16.19
C VAL A 278 -12.54 15.28 -16.50
N TRP A 279 -11.71 15.82 -15.62
CA TRP A 279 -11.09 17.14 -15.77
C TRP A 279 -10.28 17.25 -17.07
N ALA A 280 -9.52 16.22 -17.41
CA ALA A 280 -8.71 16.13 -18.63
C ALA A 280 -9.51 15.71 -19.87
N ARG A 281 -10.82 15.44 -19.74
CA ARG A 281 -11.73 15.00 -20.83
C ARG A 281 -11.22 13.75 -21.55
N LEU A 282 -10.75 12.75 -20.79
CA LEU A 282 -10.12 11.56 -21.38
C LEU A 282 -11.05 10.66 -22.21
N TRP A 283 -12.34 10.97 -22.27
CA TRP A 283 -13.28 10.31 -23.19
C TRP A 283 -13.18 10.83 -24.64
N GLU A 284 -12.33 11.82 -24.91
CA GLU A 284 -12.18 12.46 -26.23
C GLU A 284 -10.84 12.15 -26.92
N VAL A 285 -9.98 11.36 -26.28
CA VAL A 285 -8.60 11.09 -26.74
C VAL A 285 -8.53 9.88 -27.66
#